data_AF-A0A833PCR7-F1
#
_entry.id   AF-A0A833PCR7-F1
#
_cell.length_a   1.000
_cell.length_b   1.000
_cell.length_c   1.000
_cell.angle_alpha   90.00
_cell.angle_beta   90.00
_cell.angle_gamma   90.00
#
_symmetry.space_group_name_H-M   'P 1'
#
loop_
_entity.id
_entity.type
_entity.pdbx_description
1 polymer ?
#
loop_
_entity_poly.entity_id
_entity_poly.type
_entity_poly.pdbx_seq_one_letter_code
_entity_poly.pdbx_strand_id
1 'polypeptide(L)'
;MSSTVSVPIYQTIYRLGTLYSGYRLVIAFCLIIIFLITLENQPVHYEYPSLYFYSIATFTIIAVLQMMVLKFYPHGVAQQFIGFFIVDIPFLSILVFALNGPNLAISILFVIAVFTANFLLSKNKALFITLVSVIAIIYQQFLGSYFDFSNLNNISNSALLAFLFFMVYGIGQIAINRFQVLESLNTYQSLELFKLQNINRYILEQIEVGYLVLDEKCKIIVSNPAACLLLGISPLYAHEQYHLSNFQPDLYEILKDAMLRDGERFQFESQQSSYTVDIRVQKLIVPHQALTLLVLEDAQKINQKVQQLKLAALGQLSASIAHEIRNPLAAIAQANDLFLMSDEQQQALLHQMISKQTVRINNIIKDTLDMAKNKKIHSSKIDVQVFLQDLCLHDLSDAREKIKTEIETGLQIYFDDSQLRQVLVNLLRNALRHNDENAEHVSVKAFKNETHVCIDVIDYGKGVTKQDLSQLFQPFFSTEINGTGLGLYLSQTICEANQAKLIYVEQKQQGACFRIECPLMD
;
A
#
# COMPACT_ATOMS: atom_id res chain seq x y z
N MET A 1 -17.81 -1.26 32.33
CA MET A 1 -16.45 -0.71 32.54
C MET A 1 -16.01 -0.02 31.26
N SER A 2 -15.96 1.31 31.24
CA SER A 2 -15.07 2.12 30.37
C SER A 2 -15.31 3.62 30.60
N SER A 3 -15.02 4.09 31.81
CA SER A 3 -14.85 5.51 32.12
C SER A 3 -13.42 5.93 31.74
N THR A 4 -13.15 6.13 30.46
CA THR A 4 -11.82 6.54 29.97
C THR A 4 -11.93 7.58 28.85
N VAL A 5 -12.74 8.61 29.09
CA VAL A 5 -12.69 9.87 28.31
C VAL A 5 -12.69 11.01 29.32
N SER A 6 -11.52 11.52 29.73
CA SER A 6 -11.37 12.81 30.47
C SER A 6 -9.96 13.11 31.03
N VAL A 7 -8.94 12.28 30.81
CA VAL A 7 -7.60 12.54 31.37
C VAL A 7 -6.97 13.88 30.88
N PRO A 8 -7.11 14.32 29.61
CA PRO A 8 -6.53 15.59 29.16
C PRO A 8 -7.23 16.80 29.77
N ILE A 9 -8.56 16.81 29.75
CA ILE A 9 -9.38 17.97 30.16
C ILE A 9 -9.25 18.22 31.66
N TYR A 10 -9.22 17.18 32.49
CA TYR A 10 -9.03 17.32 33.93
C TYR A 10 -7.67 17.94 34.28
N GLN A 11 -6.60 17.50 33.61
CA GLN A 11 -5.26 18.04 33.81
C GLN A 11 -5.15 19.49 33.33
N THR A 12 -5.76 19.82 32.18
CA THR A 12 -5.83 21.19 31.66
C THR A 12 -6.58 22.11 32.62
N ILE A 13 -7.75 21.70 33.10
CA ILE A 13 -8.56 22.45 34.07
C ILE A 13 -7.82 22.63 35.40
N TYR A 14 -7.13 21.60 35.89
CA TYR A 14 -6.32 21.69 37.11
C TYR A 14 -5.15 22.69 36.94
N ARG A 15 -4.42 22.64 35.83
CA ARG A 15 -3.33 23.59 35.51
C ARG A 15 -3.84 25.03 35.40
N LEU A 16 -5.00 25.24 34.76
CA LEU A 16 -5.65 26.54 34.70
C LEU A 16 -6.04 27.05 36.08
N GLY A 17 -6.55 26.16 36.95
CA GLY A 17 -6.95 26.51 38.31
C GLY A 17 -5.77 26.86 39.23
N THR A 18 -4.64 26.17 39.09
CA THR A 18 -3.42 26.51 39.84
C THR A 18 -2.84 27.85 39.39
N LEU A 19 -2.85 28.14 38.08
CA LEU A 19 -2.47 29.46 37.55
C LEU A 19 -3.39 30.57 38.09
N TYR A 20 -4.71 30.35 38.11
CA TYR A 20 -5.66 31.31 38.66
C TYR A 20 -5.46 31.54 40.17
N SER A 21 -5.15 30.48 40.92
CA SER A 21 -4.82 30.62 42.35
C SER A 21 -3.56 31.46 42.58
N GLY A 22 -2.54 31.31 41.72
CA GLY A 22 -1.36 32.17 41.74
C GLY A 22 -1.71 33.64 41.42
N TYR A 23 -2.55 33.86 40.41
CA TYR A 23 -3.06 35.19 40.05
C TYR A 23 -3.78 35.89 41.22
N ARG A 24 -4.62 35.18 41.99
CA ARG A 24 -5.31 35.75 43.17
C ARG A 24 -4.35 36.29 44.22
N LEU A 25 -3.24 35.58 44.49
CA LEU A 25 -2.22 36.03 45.43
C LEU A 25 -1.46 37.24 44.91
N VAL A 26 -1.17 37.28 43.61
CA VAL A 26 -0.53 38.45 42.97
C VAL A 26 -1.43 39.67 43.07
N ILE A 27 -2.73 39.56 42.78
CA ILE A 27 -3.67 40.68 42.95
C ILE A 27 -3.69 41.16 44.39
N ALA A 28 -3.83 40.23 45.35
CA ALA A 28 -3.91 40.57 46.76
C ALA A 28 -2.65 41.34 47.20
N PHE A 29 -1.47 40.87 46.79
CA PHE A 29 -0.20 41.53 47.04
C PHE A 29 -0.14 42.94 46.41
N CYS A 30 -0.54 43.07 45.14
CA CYS A 30 -0.59 44.37 44.46
C CYS A 30 -1.55 45.34 45.14
N LEU A 31 -2.74 44.89 45.56
CA LEU A 31 -3.72 45.73 46.26
C LEU A 31 -3.20 46.19 47.63
N ILE A 32 -2.46 45.35 48.36
CA ILE A 32 -1.78 45.74 49.61
C ILE A 32 -0.74 46.82 49.33
N ILE A 33 0.11 46.64 48.31
CA ILE A 33 1.12 47.64 47.94
C ILE A 33 0.46 48.97 47.57
N ILE A 34 -0.58 48.93 46.72
CA ILE A 34 -1.33 50.12 46.32
C ILE A 34 -1.88 50.83 47.56
N PHE A 35 -2.51 50.09 48.49
CA PHE A 35 -3.02 50.66 49.73
C PHE A 35 -1.94 51.32 50.58
N LEU A 36 -0.78 50.68 50.75
CA LEU A 36 0.33 51.25 51.53
C LEU A 36 0.89 52.53 50.91
N ILE A 37 1.00 52.59 49.58
CA ILE A 37 1.49 53.78 48.85
C ILE A 37 0.46 54.93 48.89
N THR A 38 -0.83 54.62 48.80
CA THR A 38 -1.91 55.63 48.75
C THR A 38 -2.33 56.12 50.13
N LEU A 39 -2.05 55.37 51.21
CA LEU A 39 -2.36 55.77 52.59
C LEU A 39 -1.69 57.09 52.99
N GLU A 40 -0.47 57.33 52.50
CA GLU A 40 0.31 58.54 52.82
C GLU A 40 0.07 59.71 51.84
N ASN A 41 -0.37 59.43 50.59
CA ASN A 41 -0.31 60.41 49.49
C ASN A 41 -1.65 61.04 49.07
N GLN A 42 -2.77 60.75 49.74
CA GLN A 42 -4.12 61.33 49.52
C GLN A 42 -4.70 61.35 48.06
N PRO A 43 -4.37 60.47 47.09
CA PRO A 43 -5.02 60.54 45.77
C PRO A 43 -6.33 59.73 45.68
N VAL A 44 -6.62 58.86 46.65
CA VAL A 44 -7.78 57.96 46.67
C VAL A 44 -8.59 58.21 47.94
N HIS A 45 -9.85 58.66 47.79
CA HIS A 45 -10.78 58.81 48.91
C HIS A 45 -11.31 57.42 49.31
N TYR A 46 -10.67 56.82 50.32
CA TYR A 46 -11.20 55.64 51.00
C TYR A 46 -12.24 56.10 52.02
N GLU A 47 -13.49 55.66 51.86
CA GLU A 47 -14.55 55.97 52.83
C GLU A 47 -14.36 55.16 54.13
N TYR A 48 -13.93 53.89 53.98
CA TYR A 48 -13.64 52.99 55.10
C TYR A 48 -12.25 52.32 54.94
N PRO A 49 -11.14 53.01 55.26
CA PRO A 49 -9.78 52.47 55.08
C PRO A 49 -9.50 51.20 55.89
N SER A 50 -10.03 51.12 57.11
CA SER A 50 -9.86 49.94 57.98
C SER A 50 -10.55 48.71 57.40
N LEU A 51 -11.77 48.87 56.87
CA LEU A 51 -12.52 47.82 56.20
C LEU A 51 -11.76 47.30 54.98
N TYR A 52 -11.23 48.21 54.15
CA TYR A 52 -10.43 47.85 52.97
C TYR A 52 -9.21 46.97 53.34
N PHE A 53 -8.46 47.36 54.36
CA PHE A 53 -7.29 46.61 54.82
C PHE A 53 -7.65 45.22 55.37
N TYR A 54 -8.64 45.14 56.27
CA TYR A 54 -9.07 43.86 56.84
C TYR A 54 -9.64 42.92 55.78
N SER A 55 -10.36 43.44 54.77
CA SER A 55 -10.86 42.62 53.65
C SER A 55 -9.73 42.04 52.81
N ILE A 56 -8.68 42.80 52.49
CA ILE A 56 -7.55 42.26 51.72
C ILE A 56 -6.71 41.28 52.55
N ALA A 57 -6.49 41.56 53.84
CA ALA A 57 -5.76 40.66 54.73
C ALA A 57 -6.48 39.30 54.86
N THR A 58 -7.80 39.33 55.11
CA THR A 58 -8.62 38.12 55.20
C THR A 58 -8.67 37.37 53.86
N PHE A 59 -8.83 38.08 52.74
CA PHE A 59 -8.79 37.48 51.40
C PHE A 59 -7.46 36.77 51.12
N THR A 60 -6.34 37.40 51.46
CA THR A 60 -5.00 36.82 51.25
C THR A 60 -4.84 35.52 52.02
N ILE A 61 -5.25 35.49 53.29
CA ILE A 61 -5.20 34.28 54.13
C ILE A 61 -6.06 33.16 53.52
N ILE A 62 -7.29 33.47 53.14
CA ILE A 62 -8.21 32.49 52.54
C ILE A 62 -7.68 31.98 51.20
N ALA A 63 -7.12 32.87 50.36
CA ALA A 63 -6.54 32.50 49.06
C ALA A 63 -5.31 31.59 49.21
N VAL A 64 -4.44 31.84 50.21
CA VAL A 64 -3.30 30.95 50.52
C VAL A 64 -3.80 29.58 50.98
N LEU A 65 -4.78 29.53 51.88
CA LEU A 65 -5.37 28.27 52.34
C LEU A 65 -6.00 27.49 51.18
N GLN A 66 -6.76 28.17 50.33
CA GLN A 66 -7.38 27.59 49.13
C GLN A 66 -6.34 27.06 48.13
N MET A 67 -5.21 27.75 47.95
CA MET A 67 -4.09 27.27 47.12
C MET A 67 -3.43 26.02 47.70
N MET A 68 -3.22 26.00 49.02
CA MET A 68 -2.67 24.83 49.71
C MET A 68 -3.61 23.62 49.59
N VAL A 69 -4.91 23.81 49.79
CA VAL A 69 -5.91 22.74 49.62
C VAL A 69 -5.89 22.19 48.19
N LEU A 70 -5.85 23.06 47.17
CA LEU A 70 -5.78 22.63 45.76
C LEU A 70 -4.51 21.82 45.44
N LYS A 71 -3.39 22.16 46.08
CA LYS A 71 -2.10 21.48 45.87
C LYS A 71 -2.01 20.14 46.61
N PHE A 72 -2.46 20.09 47.87
CA PHE A 72 -2.31 18.90 48.74
C PHE A 72 -3.47 17.92 48.62
N TYR A 73 -4.67 18.39 48.27
CA TYR A 73 -5.87 17.57 48.15
C TYR A 73 -6.55 17.80 46.78
N PRO A 74 -6.01 17.25 45.68
CA PRO A 74 -6.59 17.43 44.33
C PRO A 74 -7.86 16.59 44.10
N HIS A 75 -8.61 16.25 45.15
CA HIS A 75 -9.89 15.53 45.05
C HIS A 75 -11.04 16.54 45.00
N GLY A 76 -11.95 16.37 44.03
CA GLY A 76 -13.12 17.26 43.90
C GLY A 76 -12.77 18.68 43.44
N VAL A 77 -11.77 18.84 42.57
CA VAL A 77 -11.27 20.14 42.05
C VAL A 77 -12.39 21.09 41.59
N ALA A 78 -13.41 20.56 40.92
CA ALA A 78 -14.55 21.37 40.46
C ALA A 78 -15.37 22.01 41.60
N GLN A 79 -15.43 21.41 42.79
CA GLN A 79 -16.09 22.01 43.96
C GLN A 79 -15.18 23.04 44.62
N GLN A 80 -13.87 22.79 44.65
CA GLN A 80 -12.89 23.74 45.19
C GLN A 80 -12.88 25.06 44.41
N PHE A 81 -13.01 25.01 43.08
CA PHE A 81 -13.12 26.22 42.26
C PHE A 81 -14.39 27.02 42.52
N ILE A 82 -15.52 26.39 42.83
CA ILE A 82 -16.72 27.12 43.27
C ILE A 82 -16.41 27.89 44.56
N GLY A 83 -15.68 27.26 45.48
CA GLY A 83 -15.21 27.90 46.70
C GLY A 83 -14.32 29.13 46.46
N PHE A 84 -13.55 29.17 45.35
CA PHE A 84 -12.77 30.36 45.00
C PHE A 84 -13.69 31.54 44.70
N PHE A 85 -14.67 31.34 43.81
CA PHE A 85 -15.60 32.41 43.42
C PHE A 85 -16.58 32.83 44.52
N ILE A 86 -16.95 31.90 45.41
CA ILE A 86 -17.73 32.25 46.62
C ILE A 86 -16.97 33.22 47.53
N VAL A 87 -15.63 33.20 47.52
CA VAL A 87 -14.81 34.14 48.29
C VAL A 87 -14.51 35.40 47.48
N ASP A 88 -14.20 35.26 46.19
CA ASP A 88 -13.81 36.37 45.32
C ASP A 88 -14.93 37.41 45.16
N ILE A 89 -16.18 36.98 44.96
CA ILE A 89 -17.29 37.91 44.69
C ILE A 89 -17.65 38.79 45.91
N PRO A 90 -17.82 38.23 47.14
CA PRO A 90 -18.01 39.06 48.33
C PRO A 90 -16.81 39.94 48.64
N PHE A 91 -15.57 39.44 48.47
CA PHE A 91 -14.37 40.24 48.67
C PHE A 91 -14.36 41.48 47.76
N LEU A 92 -14.57 41.28 46.46
CA LEU A 92 -14.61 42.39 45.50
C LEU A 92 -15.76 43.35 45.80
N SER A 93 -16.92 42.86 46.23
CA SER A 93 -18.06 43.71 46.61
C SER A 93 -17.74 44.57 47.85
N ILE A 94 -17.13 44.00 48.90
CA ILE A 94 -16.70 44.77 50.08
C ILE A 94 -15.66 45.83 49.69
N LEU A 95 -14.76 45.50 48.75
CA LEU A 95 -13.73 46.42 48.26
C LEU A 95 -14.35 47.63 47.53
N VAL A 96 -15.36 47.40 46.69
CA VAL A 96 -16.16 48.48 46.07
C VAL A 96 -16.85 49.35 47.14
N PHE A 97 -17.24 48.76 48.28
CA PHE A 97 -17.99 49.47 49.32
C PHE A 97 -17.05 50.39 50.10
N ALA A 98 -15.87 49.88 50.46
CA ALA A 98 -14.84 50.65 51.15
C ALA A 98 -14.30 51.84 50.33
N LEU A 99 -14.49 51.83 49.01
CA LEU A 99 -14.08 52.87 48.06
C LEU A 99 -15.23 53.79 47.61
N ASN A 100 -16.41 53.68 48.23
CA ASN A 100 -17.60 54.48 47.91
C ASN A 100 -18.06 54.41 46.43
N GLY A 101 -18.07 53.20 45.86
CA GLY A 101 -18.69 52.95 44.56
C GLY A 101 -17.80 52.27 43.53
N PRO A 102 -18.38 51.92 42.36
CA PRO A 102 -17.71 51.12 41.35
C PRO A 102 -16.59 51.92 40.66
N ASN A 103 -15.34 51.55 40.94
CA ASN A 103 -14.16 52.03 40.21
C ASN A 103 -13.87 51.10 39.03
N LEU A 104 -13.49 51.66 37.88
CA LEU A 104 -13.07 50.92 36.68
C LEU A 104 -12.06 49.80 36.99
N ALA A 105 -11.08 50.06 37.87
CA ALA A 105 -10.06 49.09 38.24
C ALA A 105 -10.65 47.82 38.91
N ILE A 106 -11.61 47.99 39.81
CA ILE A 106 -12.25 46.87 40.53
C ILE A 106 -13.26 46.17 39.61
N SER A 107 -13.95 46.93 38.77
CA SER A 107 -14.85 46.39 37.74
C SER A 107 -14.11 45.47 36.78
N ILE A 108 -12.86 45.78 36.40
CA ILE A 108 -12.02 44.88 35.59
C ILE A 108 -11.69 43.59 36.35
N LEU A 109 -11.45 43.64 37.68
CA LEU A 109 -11.23 42.44 38.48
C LEU A 109 -12.47 41.53 38.52
N PHE A 110 -13.67 42.12 38.60
CA PHE A 110 -14.92 41.36 38.45
C PHE A 110 -15.05 40.72 37.05
N VAL A 111 -14.71 41.44 35.98
CA VAL A 111 -14.71 40.87 34.61
C VAL A 111 -13.77 39.67 34.52
N ILE A 112 -12.57 39.76 35.09
CA ILE A 112 -11.60 38.66 35.08
C ILE A 112 -12.12 37.49 35.92
N ALA A 113 -12.76 37.73 37.06
CA ALA A 113 -13.40 36.68 37.87
C ALA A 113 -14.53 35.98 37.10
N VAL A 114 -15.40 36.72 36.42
CA VAL A 114 -16.47 36.17 35.58
C VAL A 114 -15.90 35.38 34.40
N PHE A 115 -14.87 35.91 33.74
CA PHE A 115 -14.22 35.22 32.62
C PHE A 115 -13.57 33.91 33.07
N THR A 116 -12.78 33.92 34.14
CA THR A 116 -12.13 32.72 34.69
C THR A 116 -13.13 31.70 35.22
N ALA A 117 -14.26 32.13 35.78
CA ALA A 117 -15.35 31.24 36.17
C ALA A 117 -15.90 30.44 34.97
N ASN A 118 -15.94 31.03 33.77
CA ASN A 118 -16.33 30.31 32.56
C ASN A 118 -15.36 29.19 32.23
N PHE A 119 -14.04 29.40 32.37
CA PHE A 119 -13.02 28.39 32.08
C PHE A 119 -12.96 27.25 33.11
N LEU A 120 -13.18 27.57 34.38
CA LEU A 120 -12.97 26.65 35.50
C LEU A 120 -14.23 25.88 35.90
N LEU A 121 -15.42 26.42 35.61
CA LEU A 121 -16.70 25.84 36.02
C LEU A 121 -17.55 25.39 34.82
N SER A 122 -18.55 24.54 35.09
CA SER A 122 -19.55 24.20 34.07
C SER A 122 -20.42 25.41 33.73
N LYS A 123 -20.98 25.44 32.51
CA LYS A 123 -21.84 26.52 31.99
C LYS A 123 -22.88 27.03 33.00
N ASN A 124 -23.60 26.12 33.67
CA ASN A 124 -24.65 26.50 34.64
C ASN A 124 -24.07 27.14 35.91
N LYS A 125 -22.91 26.66 36.38
CA LYS A 125 -22.23 27.21 37.56
C LYS A 125 -21.58 28.55 37.24
N ALA A 126 -20.96 28.69 36.07
CA ALA A 126 -20.40 29.96 35.62
C ALA A 126 -21.48 31.03 35.43
N LEU A 127 -22.65 30.65 34.87
CA LEU A 127 -23.81 31.53 34.79
C LEU A 127 -24.27 31.98 36.18
N PHE A 128 -24.35 31.06 37.14
CA PHE A 128 -24.71 31.40 38.52
C PHE A 128 -23.73 32.40 39.14
N ILE A 129 -22.42 32.18 39.02
CA ILE A 129 -21.39 33.14 39.50
C ILE A 129 -21.54 34.49 38.81
N THR A 130 -21.81 34.52 37.50
CA THR A 130 -22.04 35.76 36.74
C THR A 130 -23.24 36.52 37.27
N LEU A 131 -24.38 35.84 37.50
CA LEU A 131 -25.59 36.44 38.06
C LEU A 131 -25.37 36.98 39.47
N VAL A 132 -24.68 36.23 40.34
CA VAL A 132 -24.34 36.68 41.69
C VAL A 132 -23.44 37.92 41.64
N SER A 133 -22.49 37.97 40.70
CA SER A 133 -21.61 39.14 40.49
C SER A 133 -22.40 40.37 40.04
N VAL A 134 -23.33 40.21 39.09
CA VAL A 134 -24.23 41.29 38.64
C VAL A 134 -25.10 41.81 39.80
N ILE A 135 -25.71 40.89 40.57
CA ILE A 135 -26.55 41.24 41.72
C ILE A 135 -25.73 41.97 42.78
N ALA A 136 -24.52 41.50 43.11
CA ALA A 136 -23.66 42.13 44.10
C ALA A 136 -23.37 43.60 43.77
N ILE A 137 -23.07 43.90 42.51
CA ILE A 137 -22.80 45.27 42.05
C ILE A 137 -24.06 46.13 42.05
N ILE A 138 -25.18 45.62 41.52
CA ILE A 138 -26.44 46.38 41.47
C ILE A 138 -26.95 46.68 42.89
N TYR A 139 -26.92 45.69 43.78
CA TYR A 139 -27.39 45.82 45.16
C TYR A 139 -26.56 46.83 45.95
N GLN A 140 -25.24 46.79 45.75
CA GLN A 140 -24.32 47.72 46.37
C GLN A 140 -24.58 49.18 45.99
N GLN A 141 -24.93 49.41 44.72
CA GLN A 141 -25.29 50.75 44.27
C GLN A 141 -26.63 51.23 44.85
N PHE A 142 -27.58 50.31 45.06
CA PHE A 142 -28.86 50.62 45.70
C PHE A 142 -28.69 51.01 47.18
N LEU A 143 -27.80 50.31 47.92
CA LEU A 143 -27.46 50.65 49.31
C LEU A 143 -26.74 52.00 49.43
N GLY A 144 -25.79 52.30 48.54
CA GLY A 144 -25.12 53.60 48.50
C GLY A 144 -26.08 54.75 48.16
N SER A 145 -27.07 54.50 47.31
CA SER A 145 -28.06 55.52 46.90
C SER A 145 -29.10 55.85 47.98
N TYR A 146 -29.32 54.99 49.00
CA TYR A 146 -30.24 55.29 50.10
C TYR A 146 -29.78 56.49 50.94
N PHE A 147 -28.50 56.83 50.87
CA PHE A 147 -27.89 57.96 51.59
C PHE A 147 -27.68 59.22 50.73
N ASP A 148 -27.79 59.15 49.40
CA ASP A 148 -27.51 60.29 48.52
C ASP A 148 -28.46 60.33 47.31
N PHE A 149 -29.44 61.24 47.34
CA PHE A 149 -30.59 61.28 46.42
C PHE A 149 -30.28 61.84 45.01
N SER A 150 -29.01 61.94 44.59
CA SER A 150 -28.64 62.75 43.41
C SER A 150 -27.55 62.16 42.51
N ASN A 151 -27.65 60.90 42.07
CA ASN A 151 -26.71 60.38 41.06
C ASN A 151 -27.34 59.38 40.06
N LEU A 152 -28.11 59.89 39.09
CA LEU A 152 -28.57 59.13 37.91
C LEU A 152 -27.41 58.53 37.08
N ASN A 153 -26.22 59.16 37.12
CA ASN A 153 -25.02 58.69 36.41
C ASN A 153 -24.53 57.32 36.90
N ASN A 154 -24.72 56.99 38.18
CA ASN A 154 -24.28 55.71 38.72
C ASN A 154 -25.14 54.56 38.17
N ILE A 155 -26.44 54.78 37.93
CA ILE A 155 -27.37 53.75 37.44
C ILE A 155 -26.98 53.30 36.02
N SER A 156 -26.58 54.26 35.18
CA SER A 156 -26.07 53.98 33.83
C SER A 156 -24.79 53.14 33.86
N ASN A 157 -23.86 53.44 34.77
CA ASN A 157 -22.59 52.72 34.90
C ASN A 157 -22.77 51.26 35.32
N SER A 158 -23.69 50.96 36.26
CA SER A 158 -23.95 49.56 36.64
C SER A 158 -24.75 48.79 35.60
N ALA A 159 -25.63 49.44 34.85
CA ALA A 159 -26.30 48.81 33.71
C ALA A 159 -25.29 48.43 32.61
N LEU A 160 -24.33 49.32 32.30
CA LEU A 160 -23.21 49.04 31.40
C LEU A 160 -22.32 47.91 31.91
N LEU A 161 -22.03 47.86 33.20
CA LEU A 161 -21.20 46.81 33.80
C LEU A 161 -21.91 45.44 33.82
N ALA A 162 -23.20 45.42 34.12
CA ALA A 162 -24.02 44.22 34.03
C ALA A 162 -24.05 43.69 32.58
N PHE A 163 -24.24 44.57 31.60
CA PHE A 163 -24.15 44.23 30.18
C PHE A 163 -22.78 43.66 29.80
N LEU A 164 -21.69 44.29 30.28
CA LEU A 164 -20.33 43.80 30.06
C LEU A 164 -20.13 42.39 30.62
N PHE A 165 -20.66 42.08 31.80
CA PHE A 165 -20.56 40.73 32.37
C PHE A 165 -21.30 39.68 31.55
N PHE A 166 -22.50 39.99 31.05
CA PHE A 166 -23.22 39.10 30.15
C PHE A 166 -22.48 38.92 28.81
N MET A 167 -21.88 39.98 28.26
CA MET A 167 -21.08 39.91 27.04
C MET A 167 -19.84 39.03 27.24
N VAL A 168 -19.11 39.22 28.34
CA VAL A 168 -17.92 38.43 28.70
C VAL A 168 -18.30 36.96 28.93
N TYR A 169 -19.42 36.70 29.60
CA TYR A 169 -19.95 35.34 29.74
C TYR A 169 -20.26 34.71 28.37
N GLY A 170 -20.97 35.42 27.49
CA GLY A 170 -21.30 34.93 26.15
C GLY A 170 -20.05 34.62 25.31
N ILE A 171 -19.09 35.55 25.25
CA ILE A 171 -17.83 35.38 24.53
C ILE A 171 -17.01 34.23 25.14
N GLY A 172 -16.94 34.15 26.48
CA GLY A 172 -16.25 33.09 27.20
C GLY A 172 -16.81 31.71 26.86
N GLN A 173 -18.13 31.56 26.85
CA GLN A 173 -18.78 30.29 26.49
C GLN A 173 -18.52 29.90 25.02
N ILE A 174 -18.54 30.86 24.09
CA ILE A 174 -18.21 30.60 22.68
C ILE A 174 -16.75 30.16 22.54
N ALA A 175 -15.82 30.84 23.21
CA ALA A 175 -14.40 30.54 23.17
C ALA A 175 -14.10 29.13 23.71
N ILE A 176 -14.71 28.76 24.83
CA ILE A 176 -14.49 27.44 25.45
C ILE A 176 -15.06 26.32 24.58
N ASN A 177 -16.27 26.49 24.06
CA ASN A 177 -16.87 25.50 23.16
C ASN A 177 -16.00 25.31 21.90
N ARG A 178 -15.52 26.41 21.30
CA ARG A 178 -14.58 26.36 20.17
C ARG A 178 -13.27 25.66 20.53
N PHE A 179 -12.70 25.96 21.69
CA PHE A 179 -11.45 25.35 22.16
C PHE A 179 -11.58 23.83 22.35
N GLN A 180 -12.65 23.36 23.01
CA GLN A 180 -12.89 21.92 23.21
C GLN A 180 -13.07 21.17 21.89
N VAL A 181 -13.77 21.76 20.93
CA VAL A 181 -13.92 21.18 19.58
C VAL A 181 -12.56 21.07 18.89
N LEU A 182 -11.74 22.12 18.94
CA LEU A 182 -10.39 22.10 18.36
C LEU A 182 -9.45 21.07 19.03
N GLU A 183 -9.49 20.96 20.35
CA GLU A 183 -8.67 20.00 21.10
C GLU A 183 -9.08 18.55 20.78
N SER A 184 -10.38 18.26 20.74
CA SER A 184 -10.90 16.93 20.39
C SER A 184 -10.60 16.55 18.94
N LEU A 185 -10.71 17.48 17.99
CA LEU A 185 -10.34 17.26 16.59
C LEU A 185 -8.84 16.95 16.43
N ASN A 186 -7.95 17.73 17.06
CA ASN A 186 -6.50 17.47 17.01
C ASN A 186 -6.15 16.10 17.62
N THR A 187 -6.79 15.76 18.74
CA THR A 187 -6.58 14.45 19.38
C THR A 187 -7.03 13.31 18.47
N TYR A 188 -8.18 13.47 17.81
CA TYR A 188 -8.69 12.49 16.86
C TYR A 188 -7.75 12.31 15.66
N GLN A 189 -7.30 13.41 15.06
CA GLN A 189 -6.33 13.38 13.94
C GLN A 189 -5.02 12.72 14.33
N SER A 190 -4.49 13.02 15.52
CA SER A 190 -3.26 12.37 16.02
C SER A 190 -3.44 10.87 16.20
N LEU A 191 -4.60 10.42 16.68
CA LEU A 191 -4.89 9.00 16.84
C LEU A 191 -5.06 8.30 15.49
N GLU A 192 -5.72 8.93 14.53
CA GLU A 192 -5.89 8.41 13.17
C GLU A 192 -4.54 8.25 12.46
N LEU A 193 -3.66 9.25 12.56
CA LEU A 193 -2.28 9.17 12.03
C LEU A 193 -1.49 8.03 12.68
N PHE A 194 -1.56 7.89 14.01
CA PHE A 194 -0.89 6.80 14.72
C PHE A 194 -1.43 5.43 14.30
N LYS A 195 -2.75 5.31 14.11
CA LYS A 195 -3.39 4.08 13.62
C LYS A 195 -2.93 3.74 12.21
N LEU A 196 -2.90 4.70 11.29
CA LEU A 196 -2.41 4.50 9.92
C LEU A 196 -0.93 4.08 9.90
N GLN A 197 -0.08 4.72 10.71
CA GLN A 197 1.34 4.35 10.85
C GLN A 197 1.50 2.91 11.36
N ASN A 198 0.73 2.49 12.36
CA ASN A 198 0.79 1.12 12.87
C ASN A 198 0.24 0.10 11.87
N ILE A 199 -0.87 0.39 11.18
CA ILE A 199 -1.40 -0.50 10.14
C ILE A 199 -0.35 -0.67 9.02
N ASN A 200 0.23 0.42 8.53
CA ASN A 200 1.28 0.36 7.52
C ASN A 200 2.49 -0.47 7.99
N ARG A 201 2.90 -0.33 9.26
CA ARG A 201 3.97 -1.17 9.84
C ARG A 201 3.58 -2.64 9.90
N TYR A 202 2.39 -2.99 10.40
CA TYR A 202 1.94 -4.38 10.46
C TYR A 202 1.83 -5.03 9.07
N ILE A 203 1.37 -4.27 8.06
CA ILE A 203 1.34 -4.74 6.68
C ILE A 203 2.76 -5.08 6.21
N LEU A 204 3.71 -4.16 6.41
CA LEU A 204 5.11 -4.37 6.01
C LEU A 204 5.77 -5.54 6.75
N GLU A 205 5.38 -5.79 8.02
CA GLU A 205 5.88 -6.92 8.83
C GLU A 205 5.35 -8.28 8.35
N GLN A 206 4.18 -8.34 7.72
CA GLN A 206 3.57 -9.59 7.25
C GLN A 206 3.94 -9.97 5.81
N ILE A 207 4.53 -9.04 5.04
CA ILE A 207 4.89 -9.31 3.65
C ILE A 207 6.21 -10.08 3.58
N GLU A 208 6.22 -11.19 2.83
CA GLU A 208 7.42 -12.02 2.60
C GLU A 208 8.43 -11.37 1.64
N VAL A 209 7.98 -10.43 0.80
CA VAL A 209 8.83 -9.66 -0.12
C VAL A 209 9.62 -8.61 0.66
N GLY A 210 10.92 -8.54 0.44
CA GLY A 210 11.76 -7.52 1.04
C GLY A 210 11.57 -6.17 0.35
N TYR A 211 11.34 -5.12 1.13
CA TYR A 211 11.35 -3.74 0.67
C TYR A 211 12.43 -2.95 1.39
N LEU A 212 13.31 -2.32 0.62
CA LEU A 212 14.35 -1.44 1.12
C LEU A 212 14.32 -0.12 0.33
N VAL A 213 14.05 0.99 1.00
CA VAL A 213 13.99 2.33 0.40
C VAL A 213 15.24 3.11 0.76
N LEU A 214 15.92 3.62 -0.25
CA LEU A 214 17.16 4.38 -0.16
C LEU A 214 16.97 5.83 -0.64
N ASP A 215 17.66 6.77 -0.02
CA ASP A 215 17.81 8.14 -0.55
C ASP A 215 18.93 8.24 -1.60
N GLU A 216 19.12 9.43 -2.20
CA GLU A 216 20.19 9.72 -3.17
C GLU A 216 21.61 9.47 -2.64
N LYS A 217 21.78 9.42 -1.32
CA LYS A 217 23.07 9.14 -0.65
C LYS A 217 23.15 7.70 -0.16
N CYS A 218 22.28 6.81 -0.62
CA CYS A 218 22.18 5.41 -0.18
C CYS A 218 21.95 5.24 1.34
N LYS A 219 21.25 6.18 1.97
CA LYS A 219 20.76 6.01 3.34
C LYS A 219 19.44 5.26 3.34
N ILE A 220 19.29 4.35 4.29
CA ILE A 220 18.09 3.54 4.47
C ILE A 220 17.00 4.40 5.13
N ILE A 221 15.90 4.62 4.43
CA ILE A 221 14.72 5.34 4.93
C ILE A 221 13.69 4.36 5.48
N VAL A 222 13.44 3.27 4.75
CA VAL A 222 12.48 2.23 5.13
C VAL A 222 13.09 0.87 4.83
N SER A 223 12.94 -0.06 5.77
CA SER A 223 13.24 -1.48 5.57
C SER A 223 12.18 -2.32 6.28
N ASN A 224 11.62 -3.32 5.61
CA ASN A 224 10.75 -4.29 6.28
C ASN A 224 11.56 -5.49 6.83
N PRO A 225 10.97 -6.33 7.71
CA PRO A 225 11.66 -7.49 8.26
C PRO A 225 12.14 -8.49 7.22
N ALA A 226 11.39 -8.68 6.13
CA ALA A 226 11.79 -9.57 5.04
C ALA A 226 13.08 -9.09 4.34
N ALA A 227 13.22 -7.79 4.06
CA ALA A 227 14.47 -7.24 3.51
C ALA A 227 15.63 -7.46 4.48
N CYS A 228 15.38 -7.32 5.78
CA CYS A 228 16.40 -7.54 6.80
C CYS A 228 16.89 -9.00 6.80
N LEU A 229 15.95 -9.95 6.76
CA LEU A 229 16.24 -11.38 6.73
C LEU A 229 16.95 -11.80 5.44
N LEU A 230 16.49 -11.33 4.27
CA LEU A 230 17.09 -11.65 2.98
C LEU A 230 18.51 -11.10 2.84
N LEU A 231 18.77 -9.89 3.35
CA LEU A 231 20.09 -9.28 3.30
C LEU A 231 21.02 -9.73 4.43
N GLY A 232 20.49 -10.29 5.52
CA GLY A 232 21.26 -10.67 6.71
C GLY A 232 21.55 -9.49 7.65
N ILE A 233 20.78 -8.40 7.55
CA ILE A 233 20.96 -7.20 8.36
C ILE A 233 20.05 -7.22 9.59
N SER A 234 20.51 -6.61 10.69
CA SER A 234 19.71 -6.47 11.91
C SER A 234 18.47 -5.58 11.65
N PRO A 235 17.31 -5.83 12.26
CA PRO A 235 16.13 -4.98 12.10
C PRO A 235 16.45 -3.53 12.49
N LEU A 236 16.43 -2.64 11.50
CA LEU A 236 16.74 -1.22 11.65
C LEU A 236 15.52 -0.52 12.24
N TYR A 237 15.59 -0.13 13.51
CA TYR A 237 14.54 0.66 14.14
C TYR A 237 14.62 2.14 13.70
N ALA A 238 13.46 2.73 13.40
CA ALA A 238 13.23 3.99 12.67
C ALA A 238 13.89 5.29 13.19
N HIS A 239 14.78 5.25 14.18
CA HIS A 239 15.26 6.44 14.90
C HIS A 239 16.68 6.88 14.51
N GLU A 240 17.41 6.13 13.69
CA GLU A 240 18.77 6.47 13.28
C GLU A 240 18.92 6.45 11.75
N GLN A 241 19.69 7.42 11.22
CA GLN A 241 19.99 7.50 9.79
C GLN A 241 21.11 6.51 9.45
N TYR A 242 20.73 5.30 9.07
CA TYR A 242 21.68 4.24 8.73
C TYR A 242 22.11 4.33 7.26
N HIS A 243 23.42 4.38 7.02
CA HIS A 243 23.98 4.32 5.67
C HIS A 243 24.13 2.86 5.24
N LEU A 244 23.75 2.54 3.99
CA LEU A 244 23.75 1.16 3.51
C LEU A 244 25.12 0.48 3.65
N SER A 245 26.21 1.22 3.41
CA SER A 245 27.59 0.70 3.52
C SER A 245 27.93 0.08 4.87
N ASN A 246 27.27 0.49 5.96
CA ASN A 246 27.58 -0.02 7.30
C ASN A 246 26.97 -1.40 7.55
N PHE A 247 25.85 -1.69 6.88
CA PHE A 247 25.10 -2.93 7.07
C PHE A 247 25.37 -3.89 5.93
N GLN A 248 25.42 -3.39 4.69
CA GLN A 248 25.67 -4.20 3.51
C GLN A 248 26.65 -3.49 2.54
N PRO A 249 27.97 -3.63 2.73
CA PRO A 249 28.98 -2.99 1.89
C PRO A 249 28.96 -3.55 0.45
N ASP A 250 28.78 -4.86 0.28
CA ASP A 250 28.79 -5.52 -1.03
C ASP A 250 27.68 -5.00 -1.94
N LEU A 251 26.48 -4.83 -1.39
CA LEU A 251 25.34 -4.26 -2.13
C LEU A 251 25.58 -2.77 -2.44
N TYR A 252 26.20 -2.03 -1.53
CA TYR A 252 26.52 -0.63 -1.74
C TYR A 252 27.50 -0.43 -2.92
N GLU A 253 28.52 -1.28 -3.07
CA GLU A 253 29.45 -1.20 -4.21
C GLU A 253 28.72 -1.43 -5.54
N ILE A 254 27.85 -2.43 -5.61
CA ILE A 254 27.05 -2.70 -6.82
C ILE A 254 26.16 -1.52 -7.17
N LEU A 255 25.45 -0.95 -6.19
CA LEU A 255 24.57 0.21 -6.42
C LEU A 255 25.32 1.49 -6.78
N LYS A 256 26.58 1.63 -6.34
CA LYS A 256 27.43 2.79 -6.61
C LYS A 256 28.05 2.74 -8.00
N ASP A 257 28.53 1.57 -8.41
CA ASP A 257 29.21 1.38 -9.69
C ASP A 257 28.23 1.17 -10.85
N ALA A 258 27.04 0.62 -10.58
CA ALA A 258 26.00 0.48 -11.57
C ALA A 258 25.12 1.74 -11.62
N MET A 259 25.10 2.43 -12.77
CA MET A 259 24.04 3.40 -13.10
C MET A 259 22.72 2.64 -13.34
N LEU A 260 22.12 2.14 -12.27
CA LEU A 260 20.95 1.27 -12.35
C LEU A 260 19.76 2.02 -12.97
N ARG A 261 19.19 1.42 -14.01
CA ARG A 261 18.00 1.93 -14.69
C ARG A 261 16.75 1.54 -13.90
N ASP A 262 15.69 2.30 -14.10
CA ASP A 262 14.40 1.95 -13.52
C ASP A 262 13.91 0.61 -14.08
N GLY A 263 13.50 -0.31 -13.20
CA GLY A 263 13.05 -1.65 -13.55
C GLY A 263 14.15 -2.71 -13.72
N GLU A 264 15.43 -2.34 -13.58
CA GLU A 264 16.55 -3.27 -13.69
C GLU A 264 16.50 -4.36 -12.61
N ARG A 265 16.94 -5.58 -12.98
CA ARG A 265 16.99 -6.74 -12.10
C ARG A 265 18.37 -7.35 -12.09
N PHE A 266 18.85 -7.72 -10.90
CA PHE A 266 20.09 -8.45 -10.74
C PHE A 266 20.01 -9.39 -9.54
N GLN A 267 20.79 -10.46 -9.59
CA GLN A 267 20.94 -11.37 -8.46
C GLN A 267 22.08 -10.91 -7.57
N PHE A 268 21.83 -10.98 -6.27
CA PHE A 268 22.77 -10.58 -5.25
C PHE A 268 22.88 -11.71 -4.22
N GLU A 269 24.11 -12.13 -3.95
CA GLU A 269 24.41 -13.08 -2.89
C GLU A 269 25.10 -12.32 -1.76
N SER A 270 24.45 -12.30 -0.61
CA SER A 270 25.01 -11.68 0.59
C SER A 270 26.04 -12.62 1.20
N GLN A 271 27.18 -12.11 1.65
CA GLN A 271 28.06 -12.88 2.54
C GLN A 271 27.47 -13.05 3.95
N GLN A 272 26.48 -12.22 4.30
CA GLN A 272 25.85 -12.17 5.62
C GLN A 272 24.55 -12.99 5.69
N SER A 273 24.07 -13.54 4.57
CA SER A 273 22.86 -14.38 4.53
C SER A 273 23.07 -15.59 3.63
N SER A 274 22.31 -16.66 3.85
CA SER A 274 22.35 -17.86 3.00
C SER A 274 21.46 -17.73 1.76
N TYR A 275 20.87 -16.57 1.53
CA TYR A 275 19.88 -16.35 0.47
C TYR A 275 20.56 -15.82 -0.80
N THR A 276 20.20 -16.40 -1.93
CA THR A 276 20.41 -15.79 -3.25
C THR A 276 19.20 -14.89 -3.51
N VAL A 277 19.42 -13.58 -3.53
CA VAL A 277 18.33 -12.59 -3.58
C VAL A 277 18.20 -12.01 -4.99
N ASP A 278 17.01 -12.10 -5.58
CA ASP A 278 16.67 -11.35 -6.79
C ASP A 278 16.26 -9.93 -6.38
N ILE A 279 17.00 -8.92 -6.84
CA ILE A 279 16.76 -7.52 -6.52
C ILE A 279 16.24 -6.80 -7.76
N ARG A 280 15.08 -6.16 -7.62
CA ARG A 280 14.51 -5.25 -8.62
C ARG A 280 14.57 -3.81 -8.15
N VAL A 281 15.09 -2.94 -9.00
CA VAL A 281 15.23 -1.51 -8.73
C VAL A 281 14.03 -0.74 -9.25
N GLN A 282 13.46 0.13 -8.42
CA GLN A 282 12.39 1.06 -8.81
C GLN A 282 12.71 2.47 -8.34
N LYS A 283 12.68 3.45 -9.24
CA LYS A 283 12.87 4.86 -8.90
C LYS A 283 11.53 5.48 -8.52
N LEU A 284 11.41 5.96 -7.30
CA LEU A 284 10.22 6.61 -6.77
C LEU A 284 10.33 8.13 -6.93
N ILE A 285 9.34 8.72 -7.60
CA ILE A 285 9.23 10.18 -7.75
C ILE A 285 8.34 10.70 -6.62
N VAL A 286 8.97 11.20 -5.56
CA VAL A 286 8.28 11.81 -4.41
C VAL A 286 8.55 13.32 -4.42
N PRO A 287 7.58 14.19 -4.05
CA PRO A 287 7.82 15.62 -3.98
C PRO A 287 9.05 15.94 -3.09
N HIS A 288 10.02 16.66 -3.67
CA HIS A 288 11.26 17.12 -3.03
C HIS A 288 12.31 16.05 -2.66
N GLN A 289 12.13 14.76 -3.02
CA GLN A 289 13.13 13.72 -2.76
C GLN A 289 13.10 12.62 -3.85
N ALA A 290 14.24 12.32 -4.48
CA ALA A 290 14.38 11.12 -5.29
C ALA A 290 14.70 9.92 -4.38
N LEU A 291 13.85 8.90 -4.43
CA LEU A 291 14.01 7.68 -3.63
C LEU A 291 14.21 6.47 -4.55
N THR A 292 15.00 5.50 -4.09
CA THR A 292 15.18 4.23 -4.78
C THR A 292 14.60 3.11 -3.94
N LEU A 293 13.59 2.41 -4.46
CA LEU A 293 13.02 1.22 -3.86
C LEU A 293 13.70 -0.02 -4.45
N LEU A 294 14.28 -0.83 -3.58
CA LEU A 294 14.74 -2.17 -3.89
C LEU A 294 13.68 -3.15 -3.42
N VAL A 295 13.21 -3.98 -4.34
CA VAL A 295 12.31 -5.10 -4.08
C VAL A 295 13.13 -6.38 -4.11
N LEU A 296 13.11 -7.14 -3.03
CA LEU A 296 13.98 -8.28 -2.79
C LEU A 296 13.15 -9.56 -2.66
N GLU A 297 13.49 -10.57 -3.44
CA GLU A 297 12.84 -11.89 -3.40
C GLU A 297 13.86 -13.02 -3.29
N ASP A 298 13.52 -14.12 -2.62
CA ASP A 298 14.37 -15.30 -2.55
C ASP A 298 14.33 -16.07 -3.89
N ALA A 299 15.43 -16.00 -4.64
CA ALA A 299 15.56 -16.67 -5.93
C ALA A 299 15.49 -18.20 -5.80
N GLN A 300 15.93 -18.77 -4.68
CA GLN A 300 15.87 -20.22 -4.46
C GLN A 300 14.42 -20.69 -4.32
N LYS A 301 13.61 -19.97 -3.53
CA LYS A 301 12.18 -20.27 -3.35
C LYS A 301 11.41 -20.18 -4.67
N ILE A 302 11.70 -19.17 -5.50
CA ILE A 302 11.12 -19.04 -6.85
C ILE A 302 11.49 -20.25 -7.71
N ASN A 303 12.78 -20.60 -7.76
CA ASN A 303 13.27 -21.72 -8.55
C ASN A 303 12.68 -23.07 -8.08
N GLN A 304 12.57 -23.28 -6.77
CA GLN A 304 11.92 -24.47 -6.21
C GLN A 304 10.45 -24.57 -6.63
N LYS A 305 9.70 -23.45 -6.60
CA LYS A 305 8.31 -23.43 -7.03
C LYS A 305 8.17 -23.73 -8.53
N VAL A 306 9.03 -23.15 -9.36
CA VAL A 306 9.10 -23.46 -10.80
C VAL A 306 9.42 -24.93 -11.01
N GLN A 307 10.36 -25.50 -10.24
CA GLN A 307 10.72 -26.90 -10.33
C GLN A 307 9.58 -27.84 -9.89
N GLN A 308 8.84 -27.50 -8.83
CA GLN A 308 7.65 -28.25 -8.40
C GLN A 308 6.56 -28.23 -9.48
N LEU A 309 6.28 -27.06 -10.08
CA LEU A 309 5.34 -26.96 -11.19
C LEU A 309 5.78 -27.80 -12.39
N LYS A 310 7.08 -27.77 -12.73
CA LYS A 310 7.66 -28.65 -13.76
C LYS A 310 7.47 -30.14 -13.44
N LEU A 311 7.75 -30.55 -12.20
CA LEU A 311 7.58 -31.95 -11.78
C LEU A 311 6.11 -32.40 -11.82
N ALA A 312 5.18 -31.54 -11.40
CA ALA A 312 3.76 -31.81 -11.47
C ALA A 312 3.30 -31.99 -12.93
N ALA A 313 3.70 -31.08 -13.82
CA ALA A 313 3.42 -31.18 -15.25
C ALA A 313 4.04 -32.45 -15.86
N LEU A 314 5.29 -32.78 -15.48
CA LEU A 314 5.98 -33.99 -15.93
C LEU A 314 5.27 -35.27 -15.44
N GLY A 315 4.73 -35.27 -14.21
CA GLY A 315 3.98 -36.41 -13.66
C GLY A 315 2.72 -36.70 -14.47
N GLN A 316 1.95 -35.66 -14.80
CA GLN A 316 0.76 -35.79 -15.64
C GLN A 316 1.10 -36.27 -17.05
N LEU A 317 2.16 -35.71 -17.66
CA LEU A 317 2.65 -36.14 -18.97
C LEU A 317 3.13 -37.59 -18.96
N SER A 318 3.86 -38.00 -17.92
CA SER A 318 4.41 -39.37 -17.79
C SER A 318 3.31 -40.43 -17.74
N ALA A 319 2.22 -40.17 -17.02
CA ALA A 319 1.08 -41.09 -16.96
C ALA A 319 0.43 -41.25 -18.35
N SER A 320 0.23 -40.15 -19.08
CA SER A 320 -0.31 -40.19 -20.44
C SER A 320 0.61 -40.90 -21.43
N ILE A 321 1.93 -40.67 -21.37
CA ILE A 321 2.92 -41.38 -22.20
C ILE A 321 2.86 -42.89 -21.94
N ALA A 322 2.80 -43.31 -20.67
CA ALA A 322 2.71 -44.73 -20.32
C ALA A 322 1.45 -45.38 -20.89
N HIS A 323 0.31 -44.68 -20.86
CA HIS A 323 -0.93 -45.14 -21.49
C HIS A 323 -0.80 -45.23 -23.02
N GLU A 324 -0.22 -44.21 -23.66
CA GLU A 324 -0.04 -44.15 -25.11
C GLU A 324 1.02 -45.11 -25.66
N ILE A 325 1.97 -45.58 -24.85
CA ILE A 325 2.89 -46.66 -25.22
C ILE A 325 2.22 -48.03 -25.01
N ARG A 326 1.40 -48.19 -23.97
CA ARG A 326 0.70 -49.46 -23.70
C ARG A 326 -0.27 -49.83 -24.82
N ASN A 327 -0.95 -48.86 -25.41
CA ASN A 327 -1.90 -49.06 -26.50
C ASN A 327 -1.29 -49.76 -27.74
N PRO A 328 -0.25 -49.21 -28.41
CA PRO A 328 0.39 -49.85 -29.55
C PRO A 328 1.07 -51.17 -29.16
N LEU A 329 1.58 -51.30 -27.93
CA LEU A 329 2.20 -52.53 -27.45
C LEU A 329 1.18 -53.67 -27.28
N ALA A 330 -0.02 -53.37 -26.77
CA ALA A 330 -1.12 -54.32 -26.72
C ALA A 330 -1.59 -54.73 -28.13
N ALA A 331 -1.64 -53.79 -29.07
CA ALA A 331 -1.96 -54.05 -30.46
C ALA A 331 -0.91 -54.95 -31.15
N ILE A 332 0.38 -54.75 -30.87
CA ILE A 332 1.47 -55.62 -31.34
C ILE A 332 1.33 -57.04 -30.76
N ALA A 333 1.06 -57.16 -29.45
CA ALA A 333 0.88 -58.45 -28.81
C ALA A 333 -0.30 -59.22 -29.42
N GLN A 334 -1.45 -58.57 -29.60
CA GLN A 334 -2.63 -59.17 -30.22
C GLN A 334 -2.38 -59.57 -31.68
N ALA A 335 -1.68 -58.72 -32.45
CA ALA A 335 -1.35 -59.05 -33.83
C ALA A 335 -0.41 -60.26 -33.92
N ASN A 336 0.52 -60.39 -32.97
CA ASN A 336 1.42 -61.54 -32.88
C ASN A 336 0.69 -62.83 -32.47
N ASP A 337 -0.27 -62.76 -31.53
CA ASP A 337 -1.08 -63.92 -31.13
C ASP A 337 -1.94 -64.45 -32.29
N LEU A 338 -2.50 -63.55 -33.11
CA LEU A 338 -3.29 -63.89 -34.29
C LEU A 338 -2.43 -64.40 -35.45
N PHE A 339 -1.14 -64.03 -35.50
CA PHE A 339 -0.24 -64.34 -36.61
C PHE A 339 -0.13 -65.85 -36.88
N LEU A 340 -0.07 -66.66 -35.82
CA LEU A 340 0.07 -68.12 -35.91
C LEU A 340 -1.19 -68.83 -36.44
N MET A 341 -2.35 -68.18 -36.38
CA MET A 341 -3.65 -68.74 -36.78
C MET A 341 -4.19 -68.15 -38.09
N SER A 342 -3.40 -67.30 -38.74
CA SER A 342 -3.79 -66.48 -39.91
C SER A 342 -3.27 -67.06 -41.22
N ASP A 343 -3.98 -66.81 -42.32
CA ASP A 343 -3.49 -67.11 -43.67
C ASP A 343 -2.39 -66.14 -44.14
N GLU A 344 -1.77 -66.41 -45.29
CA GLU A 344 -0.61 -65.65 -45.81
C GLU A 344 -0.94 -64.16 -46.07
N GLN A 345 -2.18 -63.86 -46.48
CA GLN A 345 -2.64 -62.47 -46.70
C GLN A 345 -2.88 -61.74 -45.37
N GLN A 346 -3.49 -62.41 -44.40
CA GLN A 346 -3.69 -61.89 -43.05
C GLN A 346 -2.37 -61.68 -42.32
N GLN A 347 -1.40 -62.59 -42.47
CA GLN A 347 -0.05 -62.44 -41.92
C GLN A 347 0.65 -61.18 -42.45
N ALA A 348 0.54 -60.90 -43.75
CA ALA A 348 1.11 -59.67 -44.34
C ALA A 348 0.49 -58.40 -43.72
N LEU A 349 -0.83 -58.40 -43.51
CA LEU A 349 -1.54 -57.29 -42.87
C LEU A 349 -1.11 -57.10 -41.40
N LEU A 350 -1.02 -58.19 -40.64
CA LEU A 350 -0.58 -58.20 -39.25
C LEU A 350 0.88 -57.71 -39.12
N HIS A 351 1.77 -58.16 -40.02
CA HIS A 351 3.16 -57.69 -40.07
C HIS A 351 3.23 -56.18 -40.34
N GLN A 352 2.42 -55.69 -41.29
CA GLN A 352 2.33 -54.25 -41.58
C GLN A 352 1.82 -53.46 -40.37
N MET A 353 0.83 -54.00 -39.65
CA MET A 353 0.31 -53.42 -38.42
C MET A 353 1.39 -53.35 -37.32
N ILE A 354 2.13 -54.43 -37.08
CA ILE A 354 3.23 -54.48 -36.10
C ILE A 354 4.31 -53.45 -36.44
N SER A 355 4.75 -53.41 -37.71
CA SER A 355 5.75 -52.44 -38.18
C SER A 355 5.29 -51.01 -37.92
N LYS A 356 4.02 -50.71 -38.21
CA LYS A 356 3.44 -49.38 -38.03
C LYS A 356 3.35 -48.96 -36.56
N GLN A 357 2.94 -49.87 -35.68
CA GLN A 357 2.91 -49.60 -34.23
C GLN A 357 4.31 -49.43 -33.63
N THR A 358 5.30 -50.18 -34.14
CA THR A 358 6.71 -50.05 -33.71
C THR A 358 7.26 -48.66 -34.06
N VAL A 359 6.99 -48.17 -35.27
CA VAL A 359 7.37 -46.80 -35.68
C VAL A 359 6.67 -45.76 -34.80
N ARG A 360 5.38 -45.95 -34.49
CA ARG A 360 4.64 -45.05 -33.58
C ARG A 360 5.28 -44.98 -32.19
N ILE A 361 5.60 -46.13 -31.58
CA ILE A 361 6.28 -46.17 -30.28
C ILE A 361 7.61 -45.43 -30.33
N ASN A 362 8.42 -45.65 -31.38
CA ASN A 362 9.71 -45.00 -31.52
C ASN A 362 9.58 -43.47 -31.62
N ASN A 363 8.57 -42.99 -32.34
CA ASN A 363 8.27 -41.55 -32.42
C ASN A 363 7.84 -40.97 -31.08
N ILE A 364 6.96 -41.66 -30.33
CA ILE A 364 6.55 -41.22 -28.98
C ILE A 364 7.77 -41.11 -28.05
N ILE A 365 8.68 -42.10 -28.08
CA ILE A 365 9.91 -42.08 -27.28
C ILE A 365 10.80 -40.91 -27.68
N LYS A 366 10.99 -40.70 -28.99
CA LYS A 366 11.81 -39.60 -29.52
C LYS A 366 11.26 -38.24 -29.08
N ASP A 367 9.97 -37.99 -29.31
CA ASP A 367 9.29 -36.75 -28.94
C ASP A 367 9.39 -36.48 -27.42
N THR A 368 9.23 -37.53 -26.61
CA THR A 368 9.35 -37.46 -25.15
C THR A 368 10.78 -37.12 -24.70
N LEU A 369 11.79 -37.75 -25.30
CA LEU A 369 13.19 -37.49 -24.98
C LEU A 369 13.61 -36.08 -25.40
N ASP A 370 13.10 -35.59 -26.53
CA ASP A 370 13.37 -34.25 -27.00
C ASP A 370 12.70 -33.18 -26.10
N MET A 371 11.54 -33.49 -25.51
CA MET A 371 10.91 -32.65 -24.47
C MET A 371 11.73 -32.60 -23.16
N ALA A 372 12.35 -33.72 -22.76
CA ALA A 372 13.15 -33.78 -21.54
C ALA A 372 14.53 -33.12 -21.67
N LYS A 373 15.05 -32.98 -22.91
CA LYS A 373 16.35 -32.35 -23.16
C LYS A 373 16.25 -30.84 -22.97
N ASN A 374 16.81 -30.39 -21.85
CA ASN A 374 16.99 -28.99 -21.52
C ASN A 374 18.09 -28.37 -22.41
N LYS A 375 17.83 -28.16 -23.70
CA LYS A 375 18.76 -27.42 -24.57
C LYS A 375 18.72 -25.95 -24.20
N LYS A 376 19.89 -25.34 -23.96
CA LYS A 376 20.00 -23.88 -23.86
C LYS A 376 19.49 -23.28 -25.17
N ILE A 377 18.55 -22.34 -25.07
CA ILE A 377 17.99 -21.64 -26.21
C ILE A 377 19.05 -20.64 -26.70
N HIS A 378 19.49 -20.78 -27.94
CA HIS A 378 20.43 -19.87 -28.58
C HIS A 378 19.66 -18.97 -29.53
N SER A 379 18.94 -17.99 -28.97
CA SER A 379 18.20 -17.02 -29.78
C SER A 379 19.17 -16.19 -30.62
N SER A 380 18.92 -16.15 -31.92
CA SER A 380 19.72 -15.43 -32.91
C SER A 380 18.81 -14.64 -33.84
N LYS A 381 19.38 -13.64 -34.51
CA LYS A 381 18.64 -12.83 -35.47
C LYS A 381 18.51 -13.60 -36.79
N ILE A 382 17.28 -13.94 -37.17
CA ILE A 382 16.96 -14.74 -38.36
C ILE A 382 16.25 -13.87 -39.39
N ASP A 383 16.73 -13.92 -40.63
CA ASP A 383 16.01 -13.41 -41.81
C ASP A 383 15.00 -14.48 -42.26
N VAL A 384 13.71 -14.16 -42.18
CA VAL A 384 12.63 -15.12 -42.41
C VAL A 384 12.63 -15.64 -43.85
N GLN A 385 13.00 -14.80 -44.83
CA GLN A 385 13.02 -15.17 -46.22
C GLN A 385 14.13 -16.19 -46.51
N VAL A 386 15.35 -15.89 -46.04
CA VAL A 386 16.50 -16.79 -46.21
C VAL A 386 16.26 -18.11 -45.48
N PHE A 387 15.73 -18.05 -44.26
CA PHE A 387 15.44 -19.23 -43.45
C PHE A 387 14.41 -20.15 -44.11
N LEU A 388 13.28 -19.63 -44.59
CA LEU A 388 12.24 -20.46 -45.21
C LEU A 388 12.71 -21.09 -46.54
N GLN A 389 13.56 -20.39 -47.30
CA GLN A 389 14.18 -20.94 -48.50
C GLN A 389 15.11 -22.11 -48.15
N ASP A 390 15.97 -21.94 -47.15
CA ASP A 390 16.88 -22.98 -46.67
C ASP A 390 16.12 -24.21 -46.12
N LEU A 391 15.08 -23.98 -45.32
CA LEU A 391 14.18 -25.01 -44.78
C LEU A 391 13.55 -25.87 -45.90
N CYS A 392 13.03 -25.23 -46.94
CA CYS A 392 12.39 -25.92 -48.06
C CYS A 392 13.40 -26.69 -48.92
N LEU A 393 14.67 -26.25 -48.96
CA LEU A 393 15.73 -26.90 -49.71
C LEU A 393 16.30 -28.14 -49.00
N HIS A 394 16.47 -28.08 -47.67
CA HIS A 394 17.19 -29.12 -46.92
C HIS A 394 16.27 -30.08 -46.13
N ASP A 395 15.21 -29.58 -45.47
CA ASP A 395 14.39 -30.42 -44.57
C ASP A 395 13.07 -30.90 -45.20
N LEU A 396 12.60 -30.20 -46.22
CA LEU A 396 11.35 -30.48 -46.94
C LEU A 396 11.59 -30.66 -48.45
N SER A 397 12.79 -31.12 -48.83
CA SER A 397 13.20 -31.29 -50.23
C SER A 397 12.25 -32.20 -51.02
N ASP A 398 11.67 -33.20 -50.37
CA ASP A 398 10.71 -34.16 -50.93
C ASP A 398 9.32 -33.56 -51.19
N ALA A 399 8.98 -32.45 -50.53
CA ALA A 399 7.67 -31.82 -50.61
C ALA A 399 7.72 -30.36 -51.12
N ARG A 400 8.90 -29.88 -51.52
CA ARG A 400 9.15 -28.49 -51.92
C ARG A 400 8.18 -27.98 -52.99
N GLU A 401 7.87 -28.79 -53.98
CA GLU A 401 6.95 -28.42 -55.08
C GLU A 401 5.51 -28.21 -54.63
N LYS A 402 5.13 -28.75 -53.45
CA LYS A 402 3.79 -28.61 -52.84
C LYS A 402 3.72 -27.49 -51.82
N ILE A 403 4.76 -26.66 -51.68
CA ILE A 403 4.81 -25.55 -50.72
C ILE A 403 4.99 -24.26 -51.50
N LYS A 404 4.03 -23.35 -51.36
CA LYS A 404 4.09 -22.00 -51.93
C LYS A 404 4.40 -20.99 -50.83
N THR A 405 5.42 -20.17 -51.03
CA THR A 405 5.84 -19.14 -50.07
C THR A 405 5.49 -17.74 -50.57
N GLU A 406 4.87 -16.93 -49.71
CA GLU A 406 4.54 -15.52 -49.95
C GLU A 406 5.09 -14.70 -48.76
N ILE A 407 6.25 -14.09 -48.93
CA ILE A 407 7.04 -13.49 -47.83
C ILE A 407 7.24 -12.00 -48.12
N GLU A 408 6.85 -11.13 -47.19
CA GLU A 408 7.20 -9.70 -47.26
C GLU A 408 8.72 -9.50 -47.09
N THR A 409 9.29 -8.53 -47.80
CA THR A 409 10.74 -8.31 -47.79
C THR A 409 11.21 -7.68 -46.48
N GLY A 410 12.36 -8.14 -45.97
CA GLY A 410 13.03 -7.51 -44.82
C GLY A 410 12.49 -7.92 -43.45
N LEU A 411 11.79 -9.05 -43.35
CA LEU A 411 11.29 -9.59 -42.09
C LEU A 411 12.42 -10.25 -41.29
N GLN A 412 12.62 -9.77 -40.06
CA GLN A 412 13.64 -10.28 -39.14
C GLN A 412 13.02 -10.61 -37.78
N ILE A 413 13.40 -11.75 -37.21
CA ILE A 413 12.92 -12.24 -35.90
C ILE A 413 14.10 -12.70 -35.03
N TYR A 414 13.90 -12.73 -33.71
CA TYR A 414 14.80 -13.40 -32.78
C TYR A 414 14.24 -14.77 -32.43
N PHE A 415 14.94 -15.83 -32.82
CA PHE A 415 14.54 -17.21 -32.54
C PHE A 415 15.77 -18.11 -32.53
N ASP A 416 15.72 -19.24 -31.84
CA ASP A 416 16.67 -20.33 -32.04
C ASP A 416 16.41 -21.04 -33.39
N ASP A 417 17.41 -21.03 -34.29
CA ASP A 417 17.30 -21.57 -35.66
C ASP A 417 16.81 -23.02 -35.68
N SER A 418 17.38 -23.87 -34.82
CA SER A 418 17.08 -25.30 -34.79
C SER A 418 15.66 -25.58 -34.29
N GLN A 419 15.20 -24.76 -33.36
CA GLN A 419 13.86 -24.85 -32.79
C GLN A 419 12.80 -24.31 -33.74
N LEU A 420 13.06 -23.20 -34.42
CA LEU A 420 12.17 -22.67 -35.47
C LEU A 420 12.01 -23.69 -36.61
N ARG A 421 13.11 -24.34 -37.01
CA ARG A 421 13.12 -25.41 -38.01
C ARG A 421 12.22 -26.57 -37.59
N GLN A 422 12.35 -27.02 -36.35
CA GLN A 422 11.50 -28.08 -35.79
C GLN A 422 10.02 -27.71 -35.81
N VAL A 423 9.66 -26.50 -35.37
CA VAL A 423 8.27 -26.01 -35.38
C VAL A 423 7.72 -25.99 -36.81
N LEU A 424 8.43 -25.36 -37.74
CA LEU A 424 7.93 -25.20 -39.11
C LEU A 424 7.88 -26.51 -39.87
N VAL A 425 8.85 -27.42 -39.72
CA VAL A 425 8.75 -28.78 -40.28
C VAL A 425 7.50 -29.48 -39.76
N ASN A 426 7.22 -29.40 -38.46
CA ASN A 426 6.04 -30.03 -37.89
C ASN A 426 4.74 -29.43 -38.45
N LEU A 427 4.62 -28.09 -38.48
CA LEU A 427 3.44 -27.41 -39.03
C LEU A 427 3.26 -27.72 -40.52
N LEU A 428 4.32 -27.68 -41.32
CA LEU A 428 4.26 -27.94 -42.76
C LEU A 428 3.94 -29.39 -43.08
N ARG A 429 4.52 -30.35 -42.35
CA ARG A 429 4.17 -31.77 -42.49
C ARG A 429 2.72 -32.04 -42.08
N ASN A 430 2.22 -31.33 -41.08
CA ASN A 430 0.81 -31.41 -40.67
C ASN A 430 -0.12 -30.85 -41.76
N ALA A 431 0.20 -29.66 -42.28
CA ALA A 431 -0.53 -29.02 -43.36
C ALA A 431 -0.56 -29.89 -44.63
N LEU A 432 0.58 -30.42 -45.07
CA LEU A 432 0.68 -31.31 -46.22
C LEU A 432 -0.13 -32.60 -46.07
N ARG A 433 -0.27 -33.11 -44.83
CA ARG A 433 -1.05 -34.33 -44.54
C ARG A 433 -2.54 -34.09 -44.61
N HIS A 434 -3.00 -32.92 -44.17
CA HIS A 434 -4.43 -32.59 -44.09
C HIS A 434 -4.94 -31.77 -45.27
N ASN A 435 -4.06 -31.35 -46.18
CA ASN A 435 -4.43 -30.62 -47.39
C ASN A 435 -5.43 -31.42 -48.25
N ASP A 436 -6.35 -30.71 -48.91
CA ASP A 436 -7.28 -31.34 -49.85
C ASP A 436 -6.53 -31.92 -51.05
N GLU A 437 -6.98 -33.07 -51.57
CA GLU A 437 -6.37 -33.72 -52.74
C GLU A 437 -6.45 -32.84 -54.00
N ASN A 438 -7.42 -31.93 -54.06
CA ASN A 438 -7.59 -30.99 -55.17
C ASN A 438 -6.77 -29.69 -55.00
N ALA A 439 -6.15 -29.49 -53.83
CA ALA A 439 -5.32 -28.32 -53.58
C ALA A 439 -3.87 -28.61 -54.01
N GLU A 440 -3.36 -27.83 -54.98
CA GLU A 440 -2.02 -28.03 -55.53
C GLU A 440 -0.89 -27.82 -54.51
N HIS A 441 -1.09 -26.94 -53.52
CA HIS A 441 -0.05 -26.56 -52.57
C HIS A 441 -0.61 -26.14 -51.21
N VAL A 442 0.27 -26.21 -50.20
CA VAL A 442 0.14 -25.53 -48.90
C VAL A 442 0.78 -24.16 -49.01
N SER A 443 0.19 -23.14 -48.39
CA SER A 443 0.67 -21.77 -48.43
C SER A 443 1.40 -21.38 -47.14
N VAL A 444 2.59 -20.79 -47.27
CA VAL A 444 3.31 -20.15 -46.15
C VAL A 444 3.36 -18.66 -46.39
N LYS A 445 2.73 -17.89 -45.50
CA LYS A 445 2.70 -16.43 -45.61
C LYS A 445 3.44 -15.79 -44.46
N ALA A 446 4.40 -14.91 -44.74
CA ALA A 446 5.10 -14.16 -43.72
C ALA A 446 4.91 -12.66 -43.95
N PHE A 447 4.44 -11.95 -42.91
CA PHE A 447 4.09 -10.54 -42.99
C PHE A 447 4.28 -9.84 -41.64
N LYS A 448 4.34 -8.51 -41.65
CA LYS A 448 4.45 -7.69 -40.44
C LYS A 448 3.13 -6.97 -40.15
N ASN A 449 2.65 -7.11 -38.91
CA ASN A 449 1.57 -6.30 -38.34
C ASN A 449 2.12 -5.15 -37.49
N GLU A 450 1.25 -4.36 -36.85
CA GLU A 450 1.66 -3.22 -36.00
C GLU A 450 2.59 -3.61 -34.84
N THR A 451 2.48 -4.84 -34.34
CA THR A 451 3.17 -5.28 -33.11
C THR A 451 4.01 -6.55 -33.27
N HIS A 452 3.84 -7.32 -34.35
CA HIS A 452 4.46 -8.64 -34.52
C HIS A 452 4.87 -8.92 -35.98
N VAL A 453 5.88 -9.77 -36.16
CA VAL A 453 6.13 -10.52 -37.41
C VAL A 453 5.37 -11.84 -37.32
N CYS A 454 4.53 -12.11 -38.30
CA CYS A 454 3.66 -13.28 -38.37
C CYS A 454 4.15 -14.26 -39.45
N ILE A 455 4.12 -15.56 -39.16
CA ILE A 455 4.33 -16.64 -40.13
C ILE A 455 3.12 -17.58 -40.09
N ASP A 456 2.34 -17.57 -41.16
CA ASP A 456 1.15 -18.40 -41.35
C ASP A 456 1.49 -19.63 -42.18
N VAL A 457 1.09 -20.80 -41.69
CA VAL A 457 1.07 -22.05 -42.44
C VAL A 457 -0.38 -22.43 -42.68
N ILE A 458 -0.79 -22.45 -43.95
CA ILE A 458 -2.19 -22.56 -44.40
C ILE A 458 -2.35 -23.80 -45.28
N ASP A 459 -3.18 -24.74 -44.85
CA ASP A 459 -3.71 -25.80 -45.71
C ASP A 459 -5.14 -25.48 -46.15
N TYR A 460 -5.61 -26.20 -47.17
CA TYR A 460 -6.95 -26.05 -47.75
C TYR A 460 -7.83 -27.28 -47.53
N GLY A 461 -7.55 -28.05 -46.47
CA GLY A 461 -8.27 -29.27 -46.14
C GLY A 461 -9.63 -29.03 -45.47
N LYS A 462 -10.07 -30.03 -44.71
CA LYS A 462 -11.33 -29.96 -43.93
C LYS A 462 -11.25 -29.00 -42.74
N GLY A 463 -10.06 -28.52 -42.40
CA GLY A 463 -9.80 -27.68 -41.23
C GLY A 463 -10.02 -28.41 -39.91
N VAL A 464 -10.13 -27.65 -38.82
CA VAL A 464 -10.36 -28.18 -37.47
C VAL A 464 -11.80 -27.91 -37.03
N THR A 465 -12.45 -28.92 -36.44
CA THR A 465 -13.83 -28.76 -35.95
C THR A 465 -13.87 -27.85 -34.71
N LYS A 466 -14.99 -27.16 -34.49
CA LYS A 466 -15.14 -26.25 -33.33
C LYS A 466 -14.97 -26.94 -31.97
N GLN A 467 -15.26 -28.25 -31.89
CA GLN A 467 -15.09 -29.02 -30.66
C GLN A 467 -13.60 -29.26 -30.36
N ASP A 468 -12.81 -29.51 -31.40
CA ASP A 468 -11.39 -29.86 -31.31
C ASP A 468 -10.48 -28.66 -31.04
N LEU A 469 -10.92 -27.44 -31.36
CA LEU A 469 -10.11 -26.21 -31.18
C LEU A 469 -9.59 -26.04 -29.75
N SER A 470 -10.39 -26.42 -28.74
CA SER A 470 -10.01 -26.30 -27.33
C SER A 470 -8.93 -27.30 -26.90
N GLN A 471 -8.75 -28.38 -27.66
CA GLN A 471 -7.82 -29.47 -27.36
C GLN A 471 -6.61 -29.52 -28.30
N LEU A 472 -6.59 -28.69 -29.35
CA LEU A 472 -5.62 -28.72 -30.43
C LEU A 472 -4.16 -28.69 -29.95
N PHE A 473 -3.88 -27.90 -28.91
CA PHE A 473 -2.56 -27.79 -28.31
C PHE A 473 -2.39 -28.62 -27.03
N GLN A 474 -3.34 -29.47 -26.68
CA GLN A 474 -3.16 -30.40 -25.57
C GLN A 474 -2.29 -31.59 -25.98
N PRO A 475 -1.44 -32.10 -25.07
CA PRO A 475 -0.61 -33.25 -25.37
C PRO A 475 -1.47 -34.49 -25.67
N PHE A 476 -1.01 -35.32 -26.63
CA PHE A 476 -1.66 -36.54 -27.11
C PHE A 476 -2.98 -36.36 -27.86
N PHE A 477 -3.42 -35.13 -28.08
CA PHE A 477 -4.58 -34.88 -28.93
C PHE A 477 -4.21 -35.09 -30.40
N SER A 478 -4.90 -36.00 -31.07
CA SER A 478 -4.73 -36.29 -32.50
C SER A 478 -6.02 -36.87 -33.07
N THR A 479 -6.47 -36.35 -34.21
CA THR A 479 -7.56 -36.95 -34.99
C THR A 479 -7.04 -38.02 -35.97
N GLU A 480 -5.72 -38.14 -36.11
CA GLU A 480 -5.05 -39.11 -36.96
C GLU A 480 -4.77 -40.42 -36.21
N ILE A 481 -5.08 -41.55 -36.85
CA ILE A 481 -4.98 -42.91 -36.28
C ILE A 481 -3.53 -43.25 -35.86
N ASN A 482 -2.53 -42.64 -36.50
CA ASN A 482 -1.10 -42.89 -36.23
C ASN A 482 -0.35 -41.66 -35.70
N GLY A 483 -1.07 -40.58 -35.41
CA GLY A 483 -0.48 -39.38 -34.83
C GLY A 483 -0.09 -39.62 -33.37
N THR A 484 1.06 -39.08 -32.96
CA THR A 484 1.48 -39.08 -31.55
C THR A 484 0.72 -38.03 -30.73
N GLY A 485 0.14 -37.03 -31.38
CA GLY A 485 -0.54 -35.90 -30.73
C GLY A 485 0.38 -34.98 -29.94
N LEU A 486 1.71 -35.13 -30.08
CA LEU A 486 2.70 -34.32 -29.36
C LEU A 486 3.23 -33.14 -30.18
N GLY A 487 3.16 -33.20 -31.51
CA GLY A 487 3.82 -32.22 -32.38
C GLY A 487 3.36 -30.78 -32.15
N LEU A 488 2.04 -30.54 -32.12
CA LEU A 488 1.49 -29.19 -31.94
C LEU A 488 1.73 -28.64 -30.53
N TYR A 489 1.58 -29.47 -29.49
CA TYR A 489 1.93 -29.12 -28.11
C TYR A 489 3.40 -28.72 -27.97
N LEU A 490 4.31 -29.52 -28.54
CA LEU A 490 5.73 -29.22 -28.53
C LEU A 490 6.05 -27.94 -29.31
N SER A 491 5.39 -27.74 -30.45
CA SER A 491 5.55 -26.53 -31.26
C SER A 491 5.12 -25.28 -30.48
N GLN A 492 4.02 -25.34 -29.72
CA GLN A 492 3.58 -24.26 -28.86
C GLN A 492 4.58 -23.97 -27.75
N THR A 493 5.05 -25.01 -27.06
CA THR A 493 6.04 -24.90 -25.98
C THR A 493 7.36 -24.28 -26.47
N ILE A 494 7.82 -24.67 -27.66
CA ILE A 494 9.01 -24.10 -28.29
C ILE A 494 8.81 -22.61 -28.63
N CYS A 495 7.66 -22.25 -29.20
CA CYS A 495 7.36 -20.84 -29.49
C CYS A 495 7.37 -19.99 -28.22
N GLU A 496 6.69 -20.44 -27.15
CA GLU A 496 6.62 -19.72 -25.88
C GLU A 496 8.02 -19.55 -25.26
N ALA A 497 8.86 -20.57 -25.35
CA ALA A 497 10.24 -20.52 -24.86
C ALA A 497 11.11 -19.49 -25.63
N ASN A 498 10.76 -19.19 -26.88
CA ASN A 498 11.38 -18.15 -27.71
C ASN A 498 10.64 -16.80 -27.67
N GLN A 499 9.75 -16.58 -26.69
CA GLN A 499 8.94 -15.36 -26.57
C GLN A 499 8.01 -15.13 -27.78
N ALA A 500 7.72 -16.18 -28.55
CA ALA A 500 6.75 -16.18 -29.64
C ALA A 500 5.45 -16.88 -29.22
N LYS A 501 4.40 -16.70 -30.01
CA LYS A 501 3.12 -17.41 -29.81
C LYS A 501 2.80 -18.28 -31.02
N LEU A 502 2.27 -19.47 -30.77
CA LEU A 502 1.66 -20.30 -31.80
C LEU A 502 0.14 -20.30 -31.58
N ILE A 503 -0.62 -19.87 -32.58
CA ILE A 503 -2.08 -19.79 -32.50
C ILE A 503 -2.74 -20.42 -33.73
N TYR A 504 -4.00 -20.80 -33.57
CA TYR A 504 -4.87 -21.18 -34.68
C TYR A 504 -5.69 -19.96 -35.12
N VAL A 505 -5.71 -19.67 -36.42
CA VAL A 505 -6.46 -18.55 -37.01
C VAL A 505 -7.62 -19.13 -37.82
N GLU A 506 -8.85 -18.78 -37.44
CA GLU A 506 -10.05 -19.23 -38.16
C GLU A 506 -10.08 -18.63 -39.58
N GLN A 507 -10.17 -19.50 -40.58
CA GLN A 507 -10.19 -19.13 -41.99
C GLN A 507 -11.64 -18.99 -42.48
N LYS A 508 -11.90 -18.03 -43.38
CA LYS A 508 -13.21 -17.89 -44.05
C LYS A 508 -13.43 -18.97 -45.12
N GLN A 509 -12.34 -19.50 -45.67
CA GLN A 509 -12.32 -20.61 -46.62
C GLN A 509 -12.08 -21.92 -45.87
N GLN A 510 -12.37 -23.07 -46.51
CA GLN A 510 -12.03 -24.38 -45.94
C GLN A 510 -10.51 -24.52 -45.77
N GLY A 511 -10.09 -25.13 -44.66
CA GLY A 511 -8.69 -25.34 -44.31
C GLY A 511 -8.36 -25.02 -42.86
N ALA A 512 -7.08 -25.18 -42.50
CA ALA A 512 -6.53 -24.75 -41.22
C ALA A 512 -5.38 -23.76 -41.42
N CYS A 513 -5.24 -22.83 -40.47
CA CYS A 513 -4.16 -21.84 -40.47
C CYS A 513 -3.50 -21.78 -39.10
N PHE A 514 -2.23 -22.11 -39.04
CA PHE A 514 -1.39 -21.98 -37.85
C PHE A 514 -0.47 -20.78 -38.01
N ARG A 515 -0.52 -19.86 -37.04
CA ARG A 515 0.25 -18.62 -37.05
C ARG A 515 1.27 -18.62 -35.93
N ILE A 516 2.53 -18.35 -36.28
CA ILE A 516 3.60 -18.01 -35.35
C ILE A 516 3.67 -16.47 -35.27
N GLU A 517 3.54 -15.90 -34.08
CA GLU A 517 3.67 -14.46 -33.83
C GLU A 517 4.95 -14.18 -33.05
N CYS A 518 5.89 -13.46 -33.65
CA CYS A 518 7.12 -13.01 -33.01
C CYS A 518 7.02 -11.50 -32.73
N PRO A 519 7.32 -11.00 -31.53
CA PRO A 519 7.25 -9.58 -31.22
C PRO A 519 8.19 -8.76 -32.11
N LEU A 520 7.75 -7.57 -32.51
CA LEU A 520 8.60 -6.64 -33.24
C LEU A 520 9.75 -6.16 -32.35
N MET A 521 10.90 -5.97 -33.00
CA MET A 521 12.02 -5.27 -32.39
C MET A 521 11.69 -3.78 -32.36
N ASP A 522 11.87 -3.15 -31.20
CA ASP A 522 12.02 -1.69 -31.09
C ASP A 522 13.39 -1.25 -31.63
#